data_AF-A0A257GU94-F1
#
_entry.id   AF-A0A257GU94-F1
#
_cell.length_a   1.000
_cell.length_b   1.000
_cell.length_c   1.000
_cell.angle_alpha   90.00
_cell.angle_beta   90.00
_cell.angle_gamma   90.00
#
_symmetry.space_group_name_H-M   'P 1'
#
loop_
_entity.id
_entity.type
_entity.pdbx_description
1 polymer ?
#
loop_
_entity_poly.entity_id
_entity_poly.type
_entity_poly.pdbx_seq_one_letter_code
_entity_poly.pdbx_strand_id
1 'polypeptide(L)'
;MPPQDLARIDMTRIDFINQLYGQHAGDSELKRAQRFKARFMNTTMKVTLLGAAASDALESGQVVSGVGGQYNFVAMAHALPDARSILMLRATHDNADGLHSSIVWNYGHVTIPRHLRDIVITEYGVDTLAGLHSMYTDMWSEEYQCAWLDMYHRVFDRVSAVVGEQVWNFADFATSQGILRVGGNKKGIFTRDRKPKSAAFLLQKRWTGMNFGEKPQQGGRQ
;
A
#
# COMPACT_ATOMS: atom_id res chain seq x y z
N MET A 1 -3.52 25.77 -6.25
CA MET A 1 -3.20 25.04 -7.49
C MET A 1 -3.63 25.94 -8.64
N PRO A 2 -2.79 26.17 -9.66
CA PRO A 2 -3.18 26.94 -10.85
C PRO A 2 -4.46 26.35 -11.50
N PRO A 3 -5.36 27.17 -12.07
CA PRO A 3 -6.61 26.69 -12.68
C PRO A 3 -6.42 25.61 -13.76
N GLN A 4 -5.34 25.72 -14.54
CA GLN A 4 -4.95 24.75 -15.57
C GLN A 4 -4.62 23.35 -15.02
N ASP A 5 -4.16 23.26 -13.77
CA ASP A 5 -3.83 21.98 -13.13
C ASP A 5 -5.09 21.36 -12.51
N LEU A 6 -6.00 22.20 -11.97
CA LEU A 6 -7.31 21.76 -11.49
C LEU A 6 -8.16 21.16 -12.62
N ALA A 7 -8.10 21.74 -13.82
CA ALA A 7 -8.81 21.22 -14.99
C ALA A 7 -8.39 19.80 -15.41
N ARG A 8 -7.26 19.29 -14.90
CA ARG A 8 -6.81 17.90 -15.13
C ARG A 8 -7.43 16.91 -14.14
N ILE A 9 -8.12 17.38 -13.12
CA ILE A 9 -8.77 16.56 -12.09
C ILE A 9 -10.26 16.53 -12.41
N ASP A 10 -10.70 15.43 -13.02
CA ASP A 10 -12.12 15.21 -13.29
C ASP A 10 -12.78 14.50 -12.11
N MET A 11 -13.75 15.18 -11.49
CA MET A 11 -14.49 14.68 -10.33
C MET A 11 -15.89 14.29 -10.76
N THR A 12 -16.15 12.99 -10.81
CA THR A 12 -17.44 12.44 -11.20
C THR A 12 -18.19 11.84 -10.02
N ARG A 13 -19.45 11.42 -10.25
CA ARG A 13 -20.25 10.71 -9.25
C ARG A 13 -19.64 9.36 -8.86
N ILE A 14 -19.92 8.93 -7.63
CA ILE A 14 -19.38 7.68 -7.06
C ILE A 14 -19.86 6.43 -7.80
N ASP A 15 -21.11 6.44 -8.29
CA ASP A 15 -21.73 5.38 -9.08
C ASP A 15 -21.00 5.18 -10.42
N PHE A 16 -20.40 6.22 -10.97
CA PHE A 16 -19.57 6.14 -12.15
C PHE A 16 -18.15 5.66 -11.83
N ILE A 17 -17.45 6.30 -10.90
CA ILE A 17 -16.02 6.05 -10.68
C ILE A 17 -15.75 4.67 -10.04
N ASN A 18 -16.61 4.22 -9.12
CA ASN A 18 -16.42 2.95 -8.42
C ASN A 18 -16.91 1.74 -9.24
N GLN A 19 -17.42 1.94 -10.45
CA GLN A 19 -17.90 0.84 -11.30
C GLN A 19 -17.02 0.68 -12.54
N LEU A 20 -16.77 -0.58 -12.91
CA LEU A 20 -16.11 -0.90 -14.17
C LEU A 20 -17.10 -0.78 -15.33
N TYR A 21 -18.30 -1.34 -15.14
CA TYR A 21 -19.36 -1.31 -16.13
C TYR A 21 -20.07 0.03 -16.07
N GLY A 22 -20.15 0.72 -17.20
CA GLY A 22 -20.85 1.99 -17.31
C GLY A 22 -22.31 1.84 -17.73
N GLN A 23 -23.04 2.95 -17.64
CA GLN A 23 -24.46 3.00 -18.00
C GLN A 23 -24.66 3.41 -19.47
N HIS A 24 -23.72 4.15 -20.06
CA HIS A 24 -23.78 4.61 -21.43
C HIS A 24 -22.88 3.77 -22.35
N ALA A 25 -23.21 3.77 -23.64
CA ALA A 25 -22.41 3.10 -24.65
C ALA A 25 -20.97 3.66 -24.67
N GLY A 26 -19.98 2.77 -24.64
CA GLY A 26 -18.57 3.12 -24.65
C GLY A 26 -17.93 3.37 -23.28
N ASP A 27 -18.71 3.61 -22.23
CA ASP A 27 -18.19 3.89 -20.87
C ASP A 27 -17.28 2.76 -20.36
N SER A 28 -17.73 1.51 -20.50
CA SER A 28 -17.00 0.33 -20.03
C SER A 28 -15.66 0.17 -20.75
N GLU A 29 -15.64 0.39 -22.07
CA GLU A 29 -14.41 0.29 -22.88
C GLU A 29 -13.43 1.41 -22.55
N LEU A 30 -13.93 2.64 -22.41
CA LEU A 30 -13.13 3.78 -21.98
C LEU A 30 -12.51 3.52 -20.60
N LYS A 31 -13.30 3.04 -19.64
CA LYS A 31 -12.84 2.70 -18.29
C LYS A 31 -11.78 1.59 -18.29
N ARG A 32 -11.91 0.58 -19.15
CA ARG A 32 -10.89 -0.47 -19.32
C ARG A 32 -9.60 0.10 -19.88
N ALA A 33 -9.69 0.92 -20.92
CA ALA A 33 -8.54 1.57 -21.53
C ALA A 33 -7.81 2.51 -20.56
N GLN A 34 -8.55 3.28 -19.74
CA GLN A 34 -7.99 4.18 -18.74
C GLN A 34 -7.37 3.46 -17.53
N ARG A 35 -7.79 2.22 -17.24
CA ARG A 35 -7.34 1.45 -16.07
C ARG A 35 -6.34 0.35 -16.44
N PHE A 36 -5.57 0.58 -17.49
CA PHE A 36 -4.46 -0.29 -17.87
C PHE A 36 -3.48 -0.43 -16.70
N LYS A 37 -3.17 -1.67 -16.33
CA LYS A 37 -2.28 -2.03 -15.21
C LYS A 37 -2.68 -1.37 -13.88
N ALA A 38 -3.98 -1.17 -13.62
CA ALA A 38 -4.45 -0.51 -12.40
C ALA A 38 -4.09 -1.27 -11.10
N ARG A 39 -3.79 -0.52 -10.03
CA ARG A 39 -3.54 -1.07 -8.68
C ARG A 39 -4.55 -0.49 -7.70
N PHE A 40 -5.42 -1.34 -7.21
CA PHE A 40 -6.46 -0.97 -6.27
C PHE A 40 -5.99 -1.26 -4.85
N MET A 41 -5.48 -0.22 -4.19
CA MET A 41 -4.90 -0.33 -2.85
C MET A 41 -5.91 0.09 -1.79
N ASN A 42 -6.17 -0.78 -0.82
CA ASN A 42 -7.06 -0.48 0.31
C ASN A 42 -6.45 -0.97 1.61
N THR A 43 -6.77 -0.29 2.72
CA THR A 43 -6.44 -0.80 4.05
C THR A 43 -7.52 -1.77 4.54
N THR A 44 -7.14 -2.76 5.34
CA THR A 44 -8.05 -3.70 6.00
C THR A 44 -7.65 -3.88 7.46
N MET A 45 -8.60 -4.28 8.31
CA MET A 45 -8.35 -4.42 9.75
C MET A 45 -7.75 -5.79 10.08
N LYS A 46 -8.31 -6.84 9.48
CA LYS A 46 -7.93 -8.24 9.74
C LYS A 46 -7.89 -9.02 8.44
N VAL A 47 -6.97 -9.97 8.34
CA VAL A 47 -6.93 -10.98 7.28
C VAL A 47 -6.88 -12.35 7.91
N THR A 48 -7.71 -13.27 7.45
CA THR A 48 -7.65 -14.67 7.90
C THR A 48 -6.55 -15.42 7.18
N LEU A 49 -6.01 -16.48 7.77
CA LEU A 49 -5.01 -17.35 7.13
C LEU A 49 -5.56 -18.07 5.88
N LEU A 50 -6.89 -18.14 5.74
CA LEU A 50 -7.56 -18.62 4.52
C LEU A 50 -7.75 -17.52 3.45
N GLY A 51 -7.33 -16.29 3.74
CA GLY A 51 -7.27 -15.16 2.81
C GLY A 51 -8.54 -14.31 2.73
N ALA A 52 -9.49 -14.45 3.66
CA ALA A 52 -10.60 -13.50 3.76
C ALA A 52 -10.16 -12.24 4.51
N ALA A 53 -10.73 -11.08 4.19
CA ALA A 53 -10.41 -9.82 4.87
C ALA A 53 -11.65 -9.18 5.50
N ALA A 54 -11.47 -8.51 6.64
CA ALA A 54 -12.48 -7.75 7.35
C ALA A 54 -12.00 -6.31 7.58
N SER A 55 -12.83 -5.34 7.24
CA SER A 55 -12.45 -3.92 7.14
C SER A 55 -13.41 -2.96 7.83
N ASP A 56 -14.58 -3.42 8.29
CA ASP A 56 -15.68 -2.57 8.74
C ASP A 56 -16.17 -2.83 10.16
N ALA A 57 -16.00 -4.04 10.69
CA ALA A 57 -16.51 -4.42 12.01
C ALA A 57 -15.51 -5.21 12.87
N LEU A 58 -15.63 -5.03 14.19
CA LEU A 58 -15.02 -5.90 15.20
C LEU A 58 -15.73 -7.25 15.22
N GLU A 59 -15.08 -8.28 15.76
CA GLU A 59 -15.66 -9.62 15.91
C GLU A 59 -16.94 -9.65 16.78
N SER A 60 -17.10 -8.64 17.65
CA SER A 60 -18.33 -8.41 18.42
C SER A 60 -19.53 -7.95 17.57
N GLY A 61 -19.36 -7.70 16.28
CA GLY A 61 -20.36 -7.07 15.41
C GLY A 61 -20.39 -5.55 15.50
N GLN A 62 -19.57 -4.93 16.35
CA GLN A 62 -19.47 -3.48 16.41
C GLN A 62 -18.87 -2.93 15.13
N VAL A 63 -19.64 -2.10 14.42
CA VAL A 63 -19.18 -1.39 13.22
C VAL A 63 -18.18 -0.29 13.64
N VAL A 64 -16.98 -0.35 13.06
CA VAL A 64 -15.91 0.64 13.23
C VAL A 64 -16.01 1.71 12.14
N SER A 65 -16.27 1.30 10.91
CA SER A 65 -16.40 2.19 9.75
C SER A 65 -17.20 1.53 8.63
N GLY A 66 -17.79 2.29 7.72
CA GLY A 66 -18.40 1.71 6.52
C GLY A 66 -17.35 1.12 5.57
N VAL A 67 -17.69 0.03 4.87
CA VAL A 67 -16.84 -0.61 3.84
C VAL A 67 -16.49 0.34 2.69
N GLY A 68 -17.42 1.25 2.35
CA GLY A 68 -17.26 2.17 1.22
C GLY A 68 -17.12 1.45 -0.12
N GLY A 69 -16.18 1.90 -0.95
CA GLY A 69 -15.92 1.35 -2.28
C GLY A 69 -14.96 0.16 -2.33
N GLN A 70 -14.47 -0.33 -1.18
CA GLN A 70 -13.40 -1.35 -1.14
C GLN A 70 -13.75 -2.59 -1.97
N TYR A 71 -14.94 -3.16 -1.75
CA TYR A 71 -15.42 -4.31 -2.52
C TYR A 71 -15.44 -4.02 -4.03
N ASN A 72 -15.91 -2.83 -4.43
CA ASN A 72 -16.03 -2.48 -5.84
C ASN A 72 -14.68 -2.46 -6.54
N PHE A 73 -13.65 -1.92 -5.88
CA PHE A 73 -12.29 -1.87 -6.42
C PHE A 73 -11.61 -3.25 -6.43
N VAL A 74 -11.89 -4.10 -5.44
CA VAL A 74 -11.44 -5.50 -5.45
C VAL A 74 -12.07 -6.23 -6.64
N ALA A 75 -13.40 -6.16 -6.79
CA ALA A 75 -14.11 -6.80 -7.90
C ALA A 75 -13.64 -6.27 -9.27
N MET A 76 -13.40 -4.97 -9.37
CA MET A 76 -12.85 -4.33 -10.58
C MET A 76 -11.45 -4.84 -10.91
N ALA A 77 -10.59 -5.07 -9.91
CA ALA A 77 -9.26 -5.64 -10.11
C ALA A 77 -9.34 -7.03 -10.74
N HIS A 78 -10.27 -7.88 -10.30
CA HIS A 78 -10.47 -9.22 -10.86
C HIS A 78 -11.09 -9.21 -12.26
N ALA A 79 -11.87 -8.18 -12.60
CA ALA A 79 -12.49 -8.04 -13.92
C ALA A 79 -11.57 -7.41 -14.99
N LEU A 80 -10.40 -6.90 -14.59
CA LEU A 80 -9.38 -6.32 -15.46
C LEU A 80 -8.16 -7.27 -15.51
N PRO A 81 -7.78 -7.80 -16.68
CA PRO A 81 -6.81 -8.89 -16.79
C PRO A 81 -5.41 -8.55 -16.26
N ASP A 82 -5.04 -7.27 -16.30
CA ASP A 82 -3.73 -6.74 -15.91
C ASP A 82 -3.77 -5.91 -14.62
N ALA A 83 -4.93 -5.82 -13.95
CA ALA A 83 -5.09 -5.10 -12.69
C ALA A 83 -4.81 -5.99 -11.47
N ARG A 84 -4.59 -5.35 -10.32
CA ARG A 84 -4.37 -6.04 -9.03
C ARG A 84 -5.06 -5.33 -7.89
N SER A 85 -5.57 -6.10 -6.95
CA SER A 85 -6.06 -5.64 -5.65
C SER A 85 -4.99 -5.88 -4.58
N ILE A 86 -4.72 -4.85 -3.79
CA ILE A 86 -3.72 -4.90 -2.73
C ILE A 86 -4.39 -4.47 -1.43
N LEU A 87 -4.47 -5.40 -0.47
CA LEU A 87 -4.96 -5.14 0.87
C LEU A 87 -3.80 -4.94 1.83
N MET A 88 -3.81 -3.82 2.54
CA MET A 88 -2.77 -3.42 3.47
C MET A 88 -3.27 -3.45 4.91
N LEU A 89 -2.52 -4.06 5.83
CA LEU A 89 -2.84 -4.07 7.26
C LEU A 89 -1.59 -4.12 8.11
N ARG A 90 -1.55 -3.51 9.29
CA ARG A 90 -0.43 -3.82 10.21
C ARG A 90 -0.50 -5.31 10.58
N ALA A 91 0.62 -6.04 10.61
CA ALA A 91 0.67 -7.43 11.06
C ALA A 91 0.21 -7.56 12.51
N THR A 92 0.43 -6.52 13.33
CA THR A 92 0.01 -6.46 14.73
C THR A 92 -0.58 -5.10 15.12
N HIS A 93 -1.42 -5.11 16.16
CA HIS A 93 -1.96 -3.94 16.83
C HIS A 93 -2.05 -4.20 18.34
N ASP A 94 -1.95 -3.14 19.12
CA ASP A 94 -2.14 -3.17 20.57
C ASP A 94 -3.58 -2.78 20.93
N ASN A 95 -4.15 -3.43 21.93
CA ASN A 95 -5.38 -3.05 22.60
C ASN A 95 -5.20 -3.10 24.13
N ALA A 96 -6.28 -2.97 24.90
CA ALA A 96 -6.21 -3.00 26.38
C ALA A 96 -5.62 -4.30 26.95
N ASP A 97 -5.74 -5.42 26.22
CA ASP A 97 -5.31 -6.75 26.65
C ASP A 97 -3.92 -7.14 26.12
N GLY A 98 -3.30 -6.28 25.30
CA GLY A 98 -1.92 -6.41 24.83
C GLY A 98 -1.76 -6.42 23.31
N LEU A 99 -0.67 -7.03 22.85
CA LEU A 99 -0.30 -7.11 21.44
C LEU A 99 -1.04 -8.28 20.76
N HIS A 100 -1.79 -7.98 19.69
CA HIS A 100 -2.53 -8.98 18.92
C HIS A 100 -2.12 -9.00 17.46
N SER A 101 -2.20 -10.19 16.86
CA SER A 101 -2.06 -10.36 15.41
C SER A 101 -3.28 -9.81 14.68
N SER A 102 -3.03 -9.14 13.55
CA SER A 102 -4.06 -8.80 12.57
C SER A 102 -4.24 -9.90 11.52
N ILE A 103 -3.31 -10.87 11.48
CA ILE A 103 -3.46 -12.12 10.73
C ILE A 103 -4.02 -13.17 11.68
N VAL A 104 -5.26 -13.59 11.47
CA VAL A 104 -6.02 -14.46 12.38
C VAL A 104 -6.38 -15.78 11.73
N TRP A 105 -6.68 -16.82 12.51
CA TRP A 105 -7.15 -18.08 11.94
C TRP A 105 -8.56 -17.95 11.35
N ASN A 106 -9.47 -17.40 12.16
CA ASN A 106 -10.86 -17.13 11.80
C ASN A 106 -11.24 -15.72 12.28
N TYR A 107 -12.32 -15.17 11.72
CA TYR A 107 -12.90 -13.90 12.16
C TYR A 107 -14.41 -13.91 11.96
N GLY A 108 -15.16 -13.24 12.85
CA GLY A 108 -16.62 -13.24 12.84
C GLY A 108 -17.30 -12.62 11.61
N HIS A 109 -16.58 -11.79 10.84
CA HIS A 109 -17.12 -11.07 9.68
C HIS A 109 -16.18 -11.10 8.48
N VAL A 110 -16.73 -10.88 7.30
CA VAL A 110 -15.98 -10.88 6.04
C VAL A 110 -16.46 -9.72 5.18
N THR A 111 -15.53 -8.83 4.82
CA THR A 111 -15.74 -7.78 3.83
C THR A 111 -15.33 -8.28 2.45
N ILE A 112 -14.14 -8.88 2.34
CA ILE A 112 -13.59 -9.44 1.10
C ILE A 112 -13.46 -10.95 1.25
N PRO A 113 -14.26 -11.75 0.52
CA PRO A 113 -14.18 -13.20 0.60
C PRO A 113 -12.86 -13.71 0.04
N ARG A 114 -12.37 -14.83 0.57
CA ARG A 114 -11.08 -15.45 0.17
C ARG A 114 -10.92 -15.74 -1.32
N HIS A 115 -12.02 -15.85 -2.07
CA HIS A 115 -12.00 -16.09 -3.51
C HIS A 115 -11.62 -14.83 -4.30
N LEU A 116 -11.77 -13.64 -3.68
CA LEU A 116 -11.36 -12.36 -4.22
C LEU A 116 -10.01 -11.89 -3.64
N ARG A 117 -9.31 -12.74 -2.87
CA ARG A 117 -7.97 -12.42 -2.39
C ARG A 117 -7.02 -12.26 -3.58
N ASP A 118 -6.13 -11.29 -3.47
CA ASP A 118 -5.08 -11.08 -4.47
C ASP A 118 -3.75 -10.90 -3.73
N ILE A 119 -3.39 -9.66 -3.36
CA ILE A 119 -2.15 -9.38 -2.63
C ILE A 119 -2.46 -8.81 -1.24
N VAL A 120 -1.77 -9.32 -0.23
CA VAL A 120 -1.78 -8.75 1.13
C VAL A 120 -0.38 -8.24 1.46
N ILE A 121 -0.28 -7.00 1.90
CA ILE A 121 0.95 -6.37 2.37
C ILE A 121 0.75 -5.97 3.82
N THR A 122 1.60 -6.44 4.74
CA THR A 122 1.46 -6.03 6.13
C THR A 122 2.21 -4.72 6.41
N GLU A 123 3.52 -4.81 6.49
CA GLU A 123 4.42 -3.69 6.65
C GLU A 123 5.03 -3.34 5.30
N TYR A 124 5.12 -2.04 5.03
CA TYR A 124 5.98 -1.50 3.98
C TYR A 124 6.71 -0.27 4.52
N GLY A 125 8.00 -0.47 4.81
CA GLY A 125 8.91 0.54 5.34
C GLY A 125 9.08 0.51 6.86
N VAL A 126 10.18 1.10 7.30
CA VAL A 126 10.63 1.15 8.70
C VAL A 126 10.88 2.59 9.14
N ASP A 127 10.83 2.86 10.44
CA ASP A 127 11.15 4.18 11.00
C ASP A 127 12.67 4.42 10.98
N THR A 128 13.07 5.67 10.70
CA THR A 128 14.46 6.05 10.51
C THR A 128 14.74 7.47 10.96
N LEU A 129 15.76 7.65 11.80
CA LEU A 129 16.20 8.96 12.23
C LEU A 129 17.11 9.57 11.16
N ALA A 130 16.70 10.71 10.60
CA ALA A 130 17.49 11.39 9.59
C ALA A 130 18.85 11.81 10.15
N GLY A 131 19.92 11.51 9.41
CA GLY A 131 21.31 11.76 9.81
C GLY A 131 21.89 10.77 10.82
N LEU A 132 21.13 9.76 11.25
CA LEU A 132 21.68 8.64 12.01
C LEU A 132 22.23 7.61 11.03
N HIS A 133 23.54 7.40 11.08
CA HIS A 133 24.25 6.46 10.23
C HIS A 133 24.87 5.32 11.05
N SER A 134 24.92 4.12 10.48
CA SER A 134 25.61 2.97 11.08
C SER A 134 26.29 2.11 10.01
N MET A 135 27.52 1.68 10.29
CA MET A 135 28.22 0.68 9.46
C MET A 135 27.58 -0.70 9.54
N TYR A 136 26.88 -1.00 10.65
CA TYR A 136 26.28 -2.31 10.91
C TYR A 136 24.80 -2.38 10.52
N THR A 137 24.25 -1.31 9.92
CA THR A 137 22.83 -1.27 9.54
C THR A 137 21.96 -1.40 10.80
N ASP A 138 22.27 -0.65 11.86
CA ASP A 138 21.53 -0.72 13.13
C ASP A 138 20.12 -0.13 13.03
N MET A 139 19.22 -0.58 13.91
CA MET A 139 17.85 -0.06 13.98
C MET A 139 17.84 1.48 14.06
N TRP A 140 16.95 2.09 13.26
CA TRP A 140 16.79 3.54 13.05
C TRP A 140 17.87 4.25 12.22
N SER A 141 18.94 3.59 11.80
CA SER A 141 19.90 4.16 10.84
C SER A 141 19.30 4.29 9.44
N GLU A 142 19.81 5.23 8.66
CA GLU A 142 19.42 5.38 7.26
C GLU A 142 19.81 4.15 6.41
N GLU A 143 20.91 3.49 6.74
CA GLU A 143 21.33 2.24 6.12
C GLU A 143 20.31 1.12 6.38
N TYR A 144 19.76 1.03 7.59
CA TYR A 144 18.70 0.07 7.91
C TYR A 144 17.42 0.32 7.12
N GLN A 145 17.04 1.59 6.93
CA GLN A 145 15.93 1.94 6.06
C GLN A 145 16.13 1.44 4.63
N CYS A 146 17.32 1.70 4.09
CA CYS A 146 17.68 1.34 2.73
C CYS A 146 17.73 -0.19 2.55
N ALA A 147 18.40 -0.89 3.46
CA ALA A 147 18.49 -2.35 3.43
C ALA A 147 17.12 -3.03 3.50
N TRP A 148 16.20 -2.46 4.28
CA TRP A 148 14.84 -2.97 4.39
C TRP A 148 14.03 -2.73 3.11
N LEU A 149 14.16 -1.54 2.49
CA LEU A 149 13.54 -1.25 1.20
C LEU A 149 14.10 -2.15 0.10
N ASP A 150 15.42 -2.37 0.05
CA ASP A 150 16.04 -3.29 -0.91
C ASP A 150 15.58 -4.73 -0.74
N MET A 151 15.33 -5.17 0.48
CA MET A 151 14.70 -6.46 0.73
C MET A 151 13.29 -6.52 0.11
N TYR A 152 12.45 -5.50 0.31
CA TYR A 152 11.14 -5.45 -0.36
C TYR A 152 11.28 -5.46 -1.88
N HIS A 153 12.18 -4.66 -2.44
CA HIS A 153 12.43 -4.61 -3.88
C HIS A 153 12.74 -6.01 -4.43
N ARG A 154 13.60 -6.80 -3.77
CA ARG A 154 13.89 -8.18 -4.18
C ARG A 154 12.64 -9.08 -4.18
N VAL A 155 11.77 -8.93 -3.18
CA VAL A 155 10.51 -9.69 -3.09
C VAL A 155 9.54 -9.26 -4.18
N PHE A 156 9.36 -7.95 -4.34
CA PHE A 156 8.52 -7.35 -5.37
C PHE A 156 8.97 -7.83 -6.74
N ASP A 157 10.27 -7.81 -7.03
CA ASP A 157 10.85 -8.26 -8.29
C ASP A 157 10.61 -9.76 -8.55
N ARG A 158 10.59 -10.60 -7.51
CA ARG A 158 10.34 -12.05 -7.65
C ARG A 158 8.87 -12.40 -7.87
N VAL A 159 7.93 -11.65 -7.30
CA VAL A 159 6.50 -12.02 -7.31
C VAL A 159 5.82 -11.43 -8.54
N SER A 160 5.56 -12.22 -9.59
CA SER A 160 5.01 -11.73 -10.87
C SER A 160 3.70 -10.93 -10.74
N ALA A 161 2.91 -11.18 -9.67
CA ALA A 161 1.72 -10.41 -9.36
C ALA A 161 2.00 -8.99 -8.85
N VAL A 162 3.22 -8.67 -8.39
CA VAL A 162 3.66 -7.32 -8.05
C VAL A 162 4.31 -6.68 -9.27
N VAL A 163 3.78 -5.52 -9.64
CA VAL A 163 3.87 -4.91 -10.98
C VAL A 163 4.03 -3.38 -10.87
N GLY A 164 4.17 -2.88 -9.65
CA GLY A 164 4.36 -1.48 -9.29
C GLY A 164 4.58 -1.37 -7.79
N GLU A 165 5.29 -0.33 -7.36
CA GLU A 165 5.67 -0.06 -5.98
C GLU A 165 5.58 1.43 -5.71
N GLN A 166 5.11 1.82 -4.52
CA GLN A 166 5.04 3.22 -4.09
C GLN A 166 5.28 3.24 -2.59
N VAL A 167 6.13 4.16 -2.10
CA VAL A 167 6.33 4.34 -0.65
C VAL A 167 5.04 4.72 0.06
N TRP A 168 4.80 4.08 1.19
CA TRP A 168 3.64 4.37 2.04
C TRP A 168 3.61 5.83 2.50
N ASN A 169 4.77 6.36 2.90
CA ASN A 169 4.87 7.74 3.35
C ASN A 169 6.01 8.45 2.62
N PHE A 170 5.69 9.57 1.96
CA PHE A 170 6.70 10.34 1.23
C PHE A 170 7.52 11.24 2.18
N ALA A 171 6.89 11.89 3.16
CA ALA A 171 7.55 12.76 4.12
C ALA A 171 7.12 12.44 5.56
N ASP A 172 8.05 12.52 6.51
CA ASP A 172 7.75 12.32 7.93
C ASP A 172 6.62 13.23 8.42
N PHE A 173 5.82 12.74 9.36
CA PHE A 173 4.72 13.50 9.95
C PHE A 173 4.63 13.30 11.47
N ALA A 174 4.02 14.26 12.15
CA ALA A 174 3.87 14.21 13.60
C ALA A 174 2.83 13.17 14.01
N THR A 175 3.11 12.43 15.08
CA THR A 175 2.15 11.55 15.76
C THR A 175 2.13 11.91 17.25
N SER A 176 1.20 11.35 18.01
CA SER A 176 1.20 11.43 19.48
C SER A 176 2.58 11.05 20.05
N GLN A 177 3.00 11.75 21.10
CA GLN A 177 4.25 11.49 21.79
C GLN A 177 4.24 10.10 22.43
N GLY A 178 5.36 9.39 22.36
CA GLY A 178 5.51 8.07 22.95
C GLY A 178 6.95 7.54 22.84
N ILE A 179 7.27 6.54 23.65
CA ILE A 179 8.63 5.99 23.76
C ILE A 179 9.07 5.17 22.53
N LEU A 180 8.11 4.70 21.73
CA LEU A 180 8.37 3.86 20.55
C LEU A 180 8.78 4.67 19.31
N ARG A 181 8.51 5.99 19.30
CA ARG A 181 8.72 6.85 18.13
C ARG A 181 9.23 8.22 18.51
N VAL A 182 10.52 8.44 18.29
CA VAL A 182 11.17 9.73 18.57
C VAL A 182 10.70 10.78 17.56
N GLY A 183 9.90 11.74 18.02
CA GLY A 183 9.50 12.91 17.23
C GLY A 183 8.56 12.62 16.06
N GLY A 184 7.71 11.60 16.17
CA GLY A 184 6.64 11.29 15.20
C GLY A 184 6.89 10.05 14.34
N ASN A 185 6.13 9.91 13.25
CA ASN A 185 6.36 8.87 12.24
C ASN A 185 7.56 9.26 11.38
N LYS A 186 8.58 8.41 11.37
CA LYS A 186 9.86 8.64 10.70
C LYS A 186 10.10 7.70 9.53
N LYS A 187 9.03 7.09 9.00
CA LYS A 187 9.09 6.20 7.84
C LYS A 187 9.22 6.92 6.51
N GLY A 188 9.05 8.25 6.49
CA GLY A 188 9.14 9.04 5.28
C GLY A 188 10.53 8.93 4.67
N ILE A 189 10.59 9.00 3.34
CA ILE A 189 11.86 9.09 2.59
C ILE A 189 12.39 10.53 2.57
N PHE A 190 11.53 11.50 2.88
CA PHE A 190 11.89 12.87 3.25
C PHE A 190 11.59 13.13 4.72
N THR A 191 12.34 14.03 5.34
CA THR A 191 11.97 14.62 6.63
C THR A 191 10.69 15.45 6.49
N ARG A 192 10.12 15.86 7.63
CA ARG A 192 8.92 16.71 7.66
C ARG A 192 9.13 18.03 6.89
N ASP A 193 10.35 18.58 6.99
CA ASP A 193 10.77 19.82 6.32
C ASP A 193 11.26 19.56 4.88
N ARG A 194 10.91 18.39 4.31
CA ARG A 194 11.18 17.99 2.92
C ARG A 194 12.66 17.88 2.56
N LYS A 195 13.53 17.61 3.54
CA LYS A 195 14.92 17.24 3.27
C LYS A 195 15.00 15.74 2.94
N PRO A 196 15.72 15.32 1.88
CA PRO A 196 15.80 13.91 1.52
C PRO A 196 16.59 13.11 2.57
N LYS A 197 16.20 11.86 2.81
CA LYS A 197 17.00 10.83 3.48
C LYS A 197 17.67 9.94 2.42
N SER A 198 18.59 9.07 2.83
CA SER A 198 19.24 8.09 1.94
C SER A 198 18.24 7.25 1.13
N ALA A 199 17.10 6.88 1.73
CA ALA A 199 16.04 6.14 1.06
C ALA A 199 15.45 6.87 -0.17
N ALA A 200 15.43 8.21 -0.19
CA ALA A 200 14.95 8.97 -1.35
C ALA A 200 15.86 8.76 -2.57
N PHE A 201 17.17 8.74 -2.36
CA PHE A 201 18.15 8.50 -3.42
C PHE A 201 18.13 7.05 -3.91
N LEU A 202 17.95 6.10 -2.99
CA LEU A 202 17.76 4.68 -3.33
C LEU A 202 16.58 4.48 -4.29
N LEU A 203 15.43 5.05 -3.95
CA LEU A 203 14.21 4.94 -4.74
C LEU A 203 14.30 5.72 -6.04
N GLN A 204 14.89 6.92 -6.04
CA GLN A 204 15.13 7.67 -7.26
C GLN A 204 15.93 6.82 -8.24
N LYS A 205 17.08 6.28 -7.82
CA LYS A 205 17.95 5.43 -8.66
C LYS A 205 17.18 4.23 -9.21
N ARG A 206 16.37 3.58 -8.38
CA ARG A 206 15.57 2.43 -8.78
C ARG A 206 14.50 2.81 -9.80
N TRP A 207 13.67 3.81 -9.51
CA TRP A 207 12.53 4.19 -10.35
C TRP A 207 12.94 4.81 -11.68
N THR A 208 14.01 5.61 -11.72
CA THR A 208 14.51 6.16 -12.99
C THR A 208 15.25 5.13 -13.84
N GLY A 209 15.71 4.03 -13.23
CA GLY A 209 16.32 2.91 -13.93
C GLY A 209 15.32 1.87 -14.46
N MET A 210 14.01 2.02 -14.19
CA MET A 210 12.99 1.08 -14.69
C MET A 210 12.45 1.50 -16.05
N ASN A 211 12.25 0.53 -16.93
CA ASN A 211 11.47 0.71 -18.14
C ASN A 211 9.97 0.75 -17.81
N PHE A 212 9.27 1.72 -18.38
CA PHE A 212 7.84 1.88 -18.14
C PHE A 212 7.06 0.62 -18.54
N GLY A 213 6.30 0.07 -17.60
CA GLY A 213 5.44 -1.09 -17.82
C GLY A 213 6.19 -2.44 -17.81
N GLU A 214 7.49 -2.44 -17.62
CA GLU A 214 8.30 -3.65 -17.43
C GLU A 214 8.71 -3.77 -15.97
N LYS A 215 8.86 -5.02 -15.54
CA LYS A 215 9.30 -5.33 -14.19
C LYS A 215 10.83 -5.46 -14.17
N PRO A 216 11.52 -4.98 -13.12
CA PRO A 216 12.97 -5.19 -13.02
C PRO A 216 13.27 -6.69 -13.06
N GLN A 217 14.06 -7.11 -14.06
CA GLN A 217 14.54 -8.48 -14.13
C GLN A 217 15.63 -8.65 -13.07
N GLN A 218 15.52 -9.67 -12.21
CA GLN A 218 16.65 -10.05 -11.37
C GLN A 218 17.80 -10.43 -12.30
N GLY A 219 18.93 -9.73 -12.20
CA GLY A 219 20.15 -10.11 -12.92
C GLY A 219 20.37 -11.60 -12.72
N GLY A 220 20.39 -12.36 -13.82
CA GLY A 220 20.59 -13.80 -13.78
C GLY A 220 21.84 -14.09 -12.96
N ARG A 221 21.73 -15.00 -11.99
CA ARG A 221 22.92 -15.57 -11.36
C ARG A 221 23.78 -16.15 -12.48
N GLN A 222 24.97 -15.58 -12.67
CA GLN A 222 26.07 -16.32 -13.28
C GLN A 222 26.52 -17.40 -12.30
#